data_AF-A0A419T4J9-F1
#
_entry.id   AF-A0A419T4J9-F1
#
_cell.length_a   1.000
_cell.length_b   1.000
_cell.length_c   1.000
_cell.angle_alpha   90.00
_cell.angle_beta   90.00
_cell.angle_gamma   90.00
#
_symmetry.space_group_name_H-M   'P 1'
#
loop_
_entity.id
_entity.type
_entity.pdbx_description
1 polymer ?
#
loop_
_entity_poly.entity_id
_entity_poly.type
_entity_poly.pdbx_seq_one_letter_code
_entity_poly.pdbx_strand_id
1 'polypeptide(L)'
;MAKRIRRINYREKYPEASDAVIEVLEKSDRKMGYQQYDLKVEHYHIDRVSCAINLIPSREDSFERLKDLNHQFAAEEISVEDVAVQAVLIEKLFSCLKLLTPQEQELIDELFFKGKSERQISRETDIAQRTIHDRKVRIICKLKKLMEN
;
A
#
# COMPACT_ATOMS: atom_id res chain seq x y z
N MET A 1 8.21 23.27 -0.55
CA MET A 1 9.12 23.10 -1.72
C MET A 1 10.35 23.97 -1.57
N ALA A 2 11.54 23.44 -1.90
CA ALA A 2 12.77 24.21 -1.92
C ALA A 2 12.65 25.38 -2.90
N LYS A 3 13.17 26.56 -2.52
CA LYS A 3 13.23 27.71 -3.43
C LYS A 3 14.45 27.54 -4.34
N ARG A 4 14.34 27.99 -5.59
CA ARG A 4 15.49 28.05 -6.50
C ARG A 4 16.57 28.94 -5.88
N ILE A 5 17.68 28.33 -5.49
CA ILE A 5 18.83 29.05 -4.92
C ILE A 5 19.48 29.86 -6.05
N ARG A 6 19.84 31.12 -5.77
CA ARG A 6 20.60 31.95 -6.71
C ARG A 6 21.96 31.30 -6.96
N ARG A 7 22.38 31.22 -8.22
CA ARG A 7 23.70 30.67 -8.57
C ARG A 7 24.80 31.46 -7.86
N ILE A 8 25.71 30.75 -7.21
CA ILE A 8 26.88 31.32 -6.55
C ILE A 8 27.97 31.56 -7.62
N ASN A 9 28.58 32.74 -7.61
CA ASN A 9 29.76 33.00 -8.43
C ASN A 9 31.01 32.52 -7.69
N TYR A 10 31.47 31.31 -8.03
CA TYR A 10 32.57 30.66 -7.33
C TYR A 10 33.93 31.34 -7.53
N ARG A 11 34.14 31.97 -8.68
CA ARG A 11 35.39 32.67 -9.00
C ARG A 11 35.58 33.93 -8.17
N GLU A 12 34.49 34.62 -7.87
CA GLU A 12 34.48 35.79 -6.98
C GLU A 12 34.62 35.37 -5.52
N LYS A 13 33.97 34.27 -5.13
CA LYS A 13 34.01 33.76 -3.75
C LYS A 13 35.37 33.15 -3.38
N TYR A 14 36.04 32.50 -4.32
CA TYR A 14 37.33 31.84 -4.13
C TYR A 14 38.31 32.21 -5.24
N PRO A 15 38.88 33.43 -5.22
CA PRO A 15 39.75 33.92 -6.28
C PRO A 15 41.07 33.15 -6.40
N GLU A 16 41.53 32.52 -5.32
CA GLU A 16 42.76 31.71 -5.30
C GLU A 16 42.54 30.24 -5.69
N ALA A 17 41.29 29.82 -5.86
CA ALA A 17 40.98 28.45 -6.25
C ALA A 17 41.38 28.19 -7.71
N SER A 18 41.91 27.00 -7.98
CA SER A 18 42.22 26.59 -9.36
C SER A 18 40.94 26.45 -10.18
N ASP A 19 41.06 26.62 -11.50
CA ASP A 19 39.92 26.50 -12.42
C ASP A 19 39.23 25.13 -12.31
N ALA A 20 40.01 24.06 -12.08
CA ALA A 20 39.47 22.71 -11.89
C ALA A 20 38.56 22.61 -10.65
N VAL A 21 38.91 23.29 -9.55
CA VAL A 21 38.09 23.31 -8.33
C VAL A 21 36.81 24.11 -8.58
N ILE A 22 36.91 25.27 -9.24
CA ILE A 22 35.75 26.10 -9.59
C ILE A 22 34.76 25.31 -10.46
N GLU A 23 35.26 24.62 -11.49
CA GLU A 23 34.43 23.81 -12.38
C GLU A 23 33.69 22.69 -11.63
N VAL A 24 34.35 22.02 -10.69
CA VAL A 24 33.74 20.98 -9.86
C VAL A 24 32.65 21.56 -8.96
N LEU A 25 32.86 22.74 -8.37
CA LEU A 25 31.87 23.41 -7.54
C LEU A 25 30.63 23.81 -8.34
N GLU A 26 30.83 24.41 -9.53
CA GLU A 26 29.72 24.79 -10.42
C GLU A 26 28.91 23.59 -10.89
N LYS A 27 29.58 22.49 -11.26
CA LYS A 27 28.92 21.23 -11.65
C LYS A 27 28.12 20.63 -10.49
N SER A 28 28.73 20.59 -9.31
CA SER A 28 28.09 20.06 -8.09
C SER A 28 26.82 20.84 -7.74
N ASP A 29 26.90 22.17 -7.74
CA ASP A 29 25.76 23.05 -7.47
C ASP A 29 24.66 22.92 -8.52
N ARG A 30 25.03 22.85 -9.80
CA ARG A 30 24.07 22.68 -10.87
C ARG A 30 23.30 21.37 -10.71
N LYS A 31 24.00 20.29 -10.36
CA LYS A 31 23.43 18.96 -10.09
C LYS A 31 22.50 19.01 -8.87
N MET A 32 22.93 19.66 -7.79
CA MET A 32 22.11 19.83 -6.59
C MET A 32 20.82 20.61 -6.90
N GLY A 33 20.92 21.73 -7.61
CA GLY A 33 19.75 22.51 -8.02
C GLY A 33 18.79 21.75 -8.94
N TYR A 34 19.33 20.92 -9.83
CA TYR A 34 18.51 20.05 -10.68
C TYR A 34 17.66 19.06 -9.86
N GLN A 35 18.28 18.38 -8.88
CA GLN A 35 17.61 17.40 -8.04
C GLN A 35 16.66 18.03 -7.01
N GLN A 36 17.02 19.17 -6.44
CA GLN A 36 16.21 19.81 -5.40
C GLN A 36 15.06 20.64 -5.95
N TYR A 37 15.17 21.16 -7.17
CA TYR A 37 14.21 22.10 -7.74
C TYR A 37 13.73 21.70 -9.13
N ASP A 38 14.60 21.64 -10.13
CA ASP A 38 14.19 21.53 -11.55
C ASP A 38 13.37 20.26 -11.84
N LEU A 39 13.66 19.13 -11.17
CA LEU A 39 12.88 17.90 -11.34
C LEU A 39 11.48 17.99 -10.73
N LYS A 40 11.25 18.89 -9.77
CA LYS A 40 10.05 18.96 -8.93
C LYS A 40 9.10 20.10 -9.30
N VAL A 41 9.44 20.87 -10.35
CA VAL A 41 8.67 22.03 -10.78
C VAL A 41 8.54 22.01 -12.30
N GLU A 42 7.34 22.33 -12.77
CA GLU A 42 7.07 22.54 -14.19
C GLU A 42 7.63 23.88 -14.67
N HIS A 43 8.30 23.87 -15.82
CA HIS A 43 8.87 25.08 -16.41
C HIS A 43 8.65 25.17 -17.92
N TYR A 44 8.52 26.40 -18.39
CA TYR A 44 8.32 26.73 -19.80
C TYR A 44 9.62 27.24 -20.41
N HIS A 45 10.02 26.66 -21.53
CA HIS A 45 11.11 27.18 -22.36
C HIS A 45 10.51 27.84 -23.60
N ILE A 46 10.74 29.14 -23.76
CA ILE A 46 10.22 29.91 -24.89
C ILE A 46 11.35 30.16 -25.87
N ASP A 47 11.28 29.52 -27.04
CA ASP A 47 12.18 29.82 -28.15
C ASP A 47 11.74 31.10 -28.83
N ARG A 48 12.48 32.18 -28.58
CA ARG A 48 12.14 33.53 -29.09
C ARG A 48 12.18 33.65 -30.61
N VAL A 49 12.87 32.75 -31.29
CA VAL A 49 13.05 32.78 -32.76
C VAL A 49 11.90 32.07 -33.47
N SER A 50 11.48 30.91 -32.98
CA SER A 50 10.39 30.11 -33.55
C SER A 50 9.02 30.42 -32.93
N CYS A 51 8.98 31.25 -31.87
CA CYS A 51 7.81 31.48 -31.02
C CYS A 51 7.18 30.19 -30.47
N ALA A 52 7.96 29.10 -30.38
CA ALA A 52 7.51 27.84 -29.81
C ALA A 52 7.64 27.85 -28.29
N ILE A 53 6.60 27.39 -27.60
CA ILE A 53 6.59 27.19 -26.15
C ILE A 53 6.76 25.69 -25.88
N ASN A 54 7.90 25.33 -25.30
CA ASN A 54 8.19 23.96 -24.88
C ASN A 54 7.88 23.83 -23.39
N LEU A 55 6.88 23.03 -23.07
CA LEU A 55 6.53 22.68 -21.69
C LEU A 55 7.40 21.53 -21.21
N ILE A 56 8.12 21.74 -20.11
CA ILE A 56 8.86 20.69 -19.42
C ILE A 56 8.06 20.35 -18.16
N PRO A 57 7.36 19.20 -18.13
CA PRO A 57 6.56 18.80 -16.98
C PRO A 57 7.47 18.44 -15.79
N SER A 58 6.95 18.62 -14.59
CA SER A 58 7.58 18.09 -13.38
C SER A 58 7.70 16.57 -13.44
N ARG A 59 8.84 16.03 -13.01
CA ARG A 59 9.12 14.58 -13.02
C ARG A 59 9.05 13.96 -11.64
N GLU A 60 9.26 14.77 -10.61
CA GLU A 60 9.27 14.35 -9.20
C GLU A 60 8.34 15.25 -8.37
N ASP A 61 8.10 14.84 -7.13
CA ASP A 61 7.43 15.64 -6.12
C ASP A 61 8.28 15.70 -4.85
N SER A 62 8.08 16.74 -4.04
CA SER A 62 8.75 16.84 -2.74
C SER A 62 8.03 16.01 -1.69
N PHE A 63 8.79 15.18 -0.97
CA PHE A 63 8.28 14.41 0.16
C PHE A 63 7.59 15.29 1.22
N GLU A 64 8.15 16.46 1.54
CA GLU A 64 7.53 17.41 2.47
C GLU A 64 6.14 17.86 2.01
N ARG A 65 5.96 18.19 0.71
CA ARG A 65 4.65 18.55 0.17
C ARG A 65 3.67 17.38 0.24
N LEU A 66 4.11 16.18 -0.12
CA LEU A 66 3.27 14.98 -0.03
C LEU A 66 2.85 14.74 1.43
N LYS A 67 3.76 14.92 2.38
CA LYS A 67 3.47 14.80 3.81
C LYS A 67 2.47 15.85 4.29
N ASP A 68 2.63 17.12 3.90
CA ASP A 68 1.69 18.20 4.27
C ASP A 68 0.29 17.98 3.70
N LEU A 69 0.19 17.32 2.54
CA LEU A 69 -1.07 16.90 1.92
C LEU A 69 -1.63 15.61 2.53
N ASN A 70 -0.98 15.04 3.57
CA ASN A 70 -1.29 13.72 4.14
C ASN A 70 -1.39 12.63 3.07
N HIS A 71 -0.50 12.68 2.07
CA HIS A 71 -0.46 11.68 1.02
C HIS A 71 -0.10 10.32 1.61
N GLN A 72 -0.99 9.35 1.41
CA GLN A 72 -0.84 8.01 1.96
C GLN A 72 -0.12 7.14 0.92
N PHE A 73 1.08 6.69 1.27
CA PHE A 73 1.84 5.75 0.43
C PHE A 73 1.27 4.34 0.60
N ALA A 74 1.32 3.53 -0.46
CA ALA A 74 0.96 2.12 -0.36
C ALA A 74 1.93 1.43 0.62
N ALA A 75 1.39 0.91 1.72
CA ALA A 75 2.11 0.05 2.65
C ALA A 75 1.80 -1.41 2.30
N GLU A 76 2.77 -2.31 2.54
CA GLU A 76 2.53 -3.77 2.45
C GLU A 76 1.71 -4.28 3.65
N GLU A 77 1.58 -3.46 4.70
CA GLU A 77 0.85 -3.78 5.93
C GLU A 77 -0.67 -3.67 5.74
N ILE A 78 -1.41 -4.50 6.48
CA ILE A 78 -2.88 -4.49 6.51
C ILE A 78 -3.35 -3.14 7.05
N SER A 79 -4.22 -2.44 6.31
CA SER A 79 -4.73 -1.13 6.74
C SER A 79 -5.49 -1.23 8.07
N VAL A 80 -5.49 -0.15 8.86
CA VAL A 80 -6.33 -0.05 10.06
C VAL A 80 -7.81 -0.26 9.70
N GLU A 81 -8.21 0.19 8.51
CA GLU A 81 -9.55 -0.03 7.96
C GLU A 81 -9.81 -1.51 7.72
N ASP A 82 -8.86 -2.23 7.12
CA ASP A 82 -8.98 -3.67 6.87
C ASP A 82 -9.06 -4.46 8.20
N VAL A 83 -8.28 -4.07 9.21
CA VAL A 83 -8.35 -4.68 10.55
C VAL A 83 -9.72 -4.45 11.18
N ALA A 84 -10.26 -3.23 11.07
CA ALA A 84 -11.60 -2.91 11.58
C ALA A 84 -12.69 -3.73 10.85
N VAL A 85 -12.60 -3.84 9.52
CA VAL A 85 -13.50 -4.67 8.72
C VAL A 85 -13.40 -6.14 9.12
N GLN A 86 -12.19 -6.67 9.30
CA GLN A 86 -11.99 -8.04 9.76
C GLN A 86 -12.61 -8.30 11.13
N ALA A 87 -12.45 -7.38 12.09
CA ALA A 87 -13.05 -7.51 13.42
C ALA A 87 -14.58 -7.62 13.34
N VAL A 88 -15.22 -6.73 12.57
CA VAL A 88 -16.68 -6.74 12.35
C VAL A 88 -17.14 -8.03 11.67
N LEU A 89 -16.40 -8.52 10.66
CA LEU A 89 -16.70 -9.78 9.97
C LEU A 89 -16.60 -10.99 10.91
N ILE A 90 -15.59 -11.02 11.78
CA ILE A 90 -15.40 -12.07 12.77
C ILE A 90 -16.56 -12.07 13.77
N GLU A 91 -16.94 -10.91 14.30
CA GLU A 91 -18.08 -10.79 15.22
C GLU A 91 -19.40 -11.25 14.58
N LYS A 92 -19.62 -10.87 13.32
CA LYS A 92 -20.78 -11.34 12.55
C LYS A 92 -20.75 -12.86 12.37
N LEU A 93 -19.61 -13.44 12.00
CA LEU A 93 -19.47 -14.89 11.85
C LEU A 93 -19.76 -15.63 13.17
N PHE A 94 -19.23 -15.15 14.30
CA PHE A 94 -19.52 -15.74 15.61
C PHE A 94 -21.01 -15.68 15.96
N SER A 95 -21.69 -14.59 15.60
CA SER A 95 -23.13 -14.46 15.77
C SER A 95 -23.89 -15.46 14.91
N CYS A 96 -23.48 -15.67 13.66
CA CYS A 96 -24.05 -16.70 12.78
C CYS A 96 -23.81 -18.13 13.29
N LEU A 97 -22.61 -18.41 13.83
CA LEU A 97 -22.29 -19.72 14.41
C LEU A 97 -23.22 -20.08 15.56
N LYS A 98 -23.62 -19.11 16.39
CA LYS A 98 -24.59 -19.32 17.48
C LYS A 98 -25.99 -19.71 16.99
N LEU A 99 -26.34 -19.44 15.72
CA LEU A 99 -27.63 -19.81 15.12
C LEU A 99 -27.61 -21.22 14.49
N LEU A 100 -26.46 -21.87 14.44
CA LEU A 100 -26.35 -23.27 14.04
C LEU A 100 -26.93 -24.19 15.12
N THR A 101 -27.40 -25.36 14.70
CA THR A 101 -27.83 -26.40 15.63
C THR A 101 -26.61 -27.00 16.35
N PRO A 102 -26.77 -27.64 17.53
CA PRO A 102 -25.65 -28.20 18.28
C PRO A 102 -24.79 -29.18 17.48
N GLN A 103 -25.42 -30.03 16.66
CA GLN A 103 -24.72 -30.98 15.78
C GLN A 103 -23.93 -30.29 14.66
N GLU A 104 -24.45 -29.16 14.14
CA GLU A 104 -23.75 -28.38 13.13
C GLU A 104 -22.56 -27.63 13.74
N GLN A 105 -22.71 -27.08 14.95
CA GLN A 105 -21.63 -26.44 15.70
C GLN A 105 -20.50 -27.42 16.00
N GLU A 106 -20.84 -28.61 16.53
CA GLU A 106 -19.87 -29.65 16.84
C GLU A 106 -19.04 -30.05 15.61
N LEU A 107 -19.69 -30.21 14.45
CA LEU A 107 -18.97 -30.53 13.21
C LEU A 107 -18.04 -29.40 12.76
N ILE A 108 -18.44 -28.13 12.93
CA ILE A 108 -17.58 -26.97 12.64
C ILE A 108 -16.40 -26.89 13.60
N ASP A 109 -16.63 -27.14 14.90
CA ASP A 109 -15.60 -27.14 15.93
C ASP A 109 -14.53 -28.20 15.66
N GLU A 110 -14.94 -29.42 15.32
CA GLU A 110 -14.01 -30.51 14.98
C GLU A 110 -13.18 -30.18 13.72
N LEU A 111 -13.82 -29.64 12.68
CA LEU A 111 -13.16 -29.37 11.40
C LEU A 111 -12.24 -28.15 11.42
N PHE A 112 -12.71 -27.02 11.97
CA PHE A 112 -12.05 -25.72 11.79
C PHE A 112 -11.30 -25.25 13.04
N PHE A 113 -11.75 -25.60 14.24
CA PHE A 113 -11.09 -25.19 15.49
C PHE A 113 -10.11 -26.25 16.00
N LYS A 114 -10.49 -27.53 15.93
CA LYS A 114 -9.62 -28.66 16.31
C LYS A 114 -8.77 -29.20 15.15
N GLY A 115 -9.04 -28.75 13.92
CA GLY A 115 -8.24 -29.08 12.74
C GLY A 115 -8.32 -30.54 12.30
N LYS A 116 -9.38 -31.27 12.68
CA LYS A 116 -9.56 -32.66 12.23
C LYS A 116 -9.95 -32.70 10.76
N SER A 117 -9.44 -33.72 10.07
CA SER A 117 -9.89 -34.04 8.70
C SER A 117 -11.24 -34.77 8.72
N GLU A 118 -12.01 -34.66 7.64
CA GLU A 118 -13.26 -35.42 7.46
C GLU A 118 -13.06 -36.94 7.61
N ARG A 119 -11.87 -37.45 7.23
CA ARG A 119 -11.51 -38.87 7.38
C ARG A 119 -11.33 -39.27 8.84
N GLN A 120 -10.75 -38.41 9.67
CA GLN A 120 -10.60 -38.67 11.10
C GLN A 120 -11.98 -38.69 11.77
N ILE A 121 -12.81 -37.69 11.50
CA ILE A 121 -14.18 -37.62 12.03
C ILE A 121 -15.00 -38.85 11.57
N SER A 122 -14.82 -39.29 10.32
CA SER A 122 -15.47 -40.49 9.79
C SER A 122 -15.12 -41.75 10.58
N ARG A 123 -13.85 -41.92 10.97
CA ARG A 123 -13.39 -43.06 11.77
C ARG A 123 -13.84 -42.98 13.23
N GLU A 124 -13.99 -41.77 13.78
CA GLU A 124 -14.40 -41.56 15.17
C GLU A 124 -15.92 -41.73 15.36
N THR A 125 -16.71 -41.38 14.34
CA THR A 125 -18.18 -41.34 14.43
C THR A 125 -18.86 -42.50 13.69
N ASP A 126 -18.09 -43.35 13.00
CA ASP A 126 -18.58 -44.39 12.07
C ASP A 126 -19.53 -43.85 10.98
N ILE A 127 -19.48 -42.55 10.70
CA ILE A 127 -20.24 -41.92 9.63
C ILE A 127 -19.39 -41.92 8.37
N ALA A 128 -19.97 -42.28 7.23
CA ALA A 128 -19.28 -42.23 5.95
C ALA A 128 -18.74 -40.81 5.66
N GLN A 129 -17.48 -40.71 5.24
CA GLN A 129 -16.81 -39.43 4.92
C GLN A 129 -17.66 -38.55 3.98
N ARG A 130 -18.31 -39.16 2.98
CA ARG A 130 -19.19 -38.44 2.04
C ARG A 130 -20.35 -37.73 2.75
N THR A 131 -20.96 -38.37 3.73
CA THR A 131 -22.04 -37.77 4.53
C THR A 131 -21.53 -36.60 5.37
N ILE A 132 -20.32 -36.69 5.92
CA ILE A 132 -19.67 -35.59 6.65
C ILE A 132 -19.41 -34.42 5.70
N HIS A 133 -18.88 -34.69 4.51
CA HIS A 133 -18.69 -33.68 3.47
C HIS A 133 -19.99 -32.96 3.11
N ASP A 134 -21.07 -33.72 2.86
CA ASP A 134 -22.38 -33.17 2.52
C ASP A 134 -22.98 -32.34 3.66
N ARG A 135 -22.72 -32.70 4.92
CA ARG A 135 -23.09 -31.90 6.10
C ARG A 135 -22.28 -30.61 6.16
N LYS A 136 -20.95 -30.69 6.03
CA LYS A 136 -20.05 -29.52 6.02
C LYS A 136 -20.46 -28.50 4.96
N VAL A 137 -20.70 -28.95 3.72
CA VAL A 137 -21.12 -28.07 2.61
C VAL A 137 -22.44 -27.38 2.93
N ARG A 138 -23.42 -28.11 3.47
CA ARG A 138 -24.71 -27.53 3.87
C ARG A 138 -24.56 -26.46 4.96
N ILE A 139 -23.71 -26.71 5.97
CA ILE A 139 -23.45 -25.75 7.05
C ILE A 139 -22.78 -24.49 6.50
N ILE A 140 -21.77 -24.62 5.63
CA ILE A 140 -21.09 -23.48 5.01
C ILE A 140 -22.08 -22.65 4.18
N CYS A 141 -22.94 -23.30 3.38
CA CYS A 141 -24.00 -22.62 2.62
C CYS A 141 -24.99 -21.88 3.54
N LYS A 142 -25.33 -22.47 4.70
CA LYS A 142 -26.19 -21.84 5.71
C LYS A 142 -25.52 -20.62 6.34
N LEU A 143 -24.26 -20.74 6.75
CA LEU A 143 -23.47 -19.62 7.29
C LEU A 143 -23.35 -18.48 6.28
N LYS A 144 -23.09 -18.79 5.01
CA LYS A 144 -23.03 -17.78 3.93
C LYS A 144 -24.34 -16.98 3.84
N LYS A 145 -25.49 -17.66 3.83
CA LYS A 145 -26.81 -17.01 3.82
C LYS A 145 -27.06 -16.16 5.06
N LEU A 146 -26.62 -16.62 6.23
CA LEU A 146 -26.72 -15.86 7.49
C LEU A 146 -25.82 -14.61 7.50
N MET A 147 -24.69 -14.65 6.81
CA MET A 147 -23.76 -13.52 6.68
C MET A 147 -24.21 -12.50 5.62
N GLU A 148 -25.00 -12.90 4.63
CA GLU A 148 -25.57 -12.01 3.61
C GLU A 148 -26.82 -11.26 4.12
N ASN A 149 -27.52 -11.82 5.12
CA ASN A 149 -28.59 -11.14 5.87
C ASN A 149 -28.03 -10.10 6.86
#